data_AF-A0A1D6MUJ3-F1
#
_entry.id   AF-A0A1D6MUJ3-F1
#
_cell.length_a   1.000
_cell.length_b   1.000
_cell.length_c   1.000
_cell.angle_alpha   90.00
_cell.angle_beta   90.00
_cell.angle_gamma   90.00
#
_symmetry.space_group_name_H-M   'P 1'
#
loop_
_entity.id
_entity.type
_entity.pdbx_description
1 polymer ?
#
loop_
_entity_poly.entity_id
_entity_poly.type
_entity_poly.pdbx_seq_one_letter_code
_entity_poly.pdbx_strand_id
1 'polypeptide(L)'
;MSYHLNQGTHLKHGLNMLQSMQNGNKSSKNSLKDVVTENEFEKRLLADVIPPNDIGVTFDDIGALENVKDTLKELVMLPLQRPELFCKGQLTKPCKGILLFGSPGTGKTMLAKAVATKVGANFINISMSSITLVW
;
A
#
# COMPACT_ATOMS: atom_id res chain seq x y z
N MET A 1 -34.42 -11.39 -49.91
CA MET A 1 -33.18 -12.06 -49.50
C MET A 1 -32.42 -11.12 -48.58
N SER A 2 -32.49 -11.40 -47.27
CA SER A 2 -31.55 -11.01 -46.20
C SER A 2 -31.16 -9.53 -46.01
N TYR A 3 -31.84 -8.85 -45.09
CA TYR A 3 -31.23 -7.77 -44.30
C TYR A 3 -30.45 -8.43 -43.15
N HIS A 4 -29.13 -8.50 -43.28
CA HIS A 4 -28.27 -9.12 -42.27
C HIS A 4 -27.91 -8.09 -41.19
N LEU A 5 -28.30 -8.45 -39.97
CA LEU A 5 -28.29 -7.67 -38.74
C LEU A 5 -26.86 -7.42 -38.24
N ASN A 6 -26.35 -6.19 -38.41
CA ASN A 6 -25.04 -5.78 -37.89
C ASN A 6 -25.16 -5.26 -36.43
N GLN A 7 -25.51 -6.16 -35.50
CA GLN A 7 -25.64 -5.85 -34.06
C GLN A 7 -24.46 -6.42 -33.22
N GLY A 8 -23.39 -6.91 -33.87
CA GLY A 8 -22.30 -7.63 -33.20
C GLY A 8 -21.03 -6.81 -32.90
N THR A 9 -20.87 -5.63 -33.50
CA THR A 9 -19.64 -4.82 -33.37
C THR A 9 -19.66 -3.91 -32.14
N HIS A 10 -20.84 -3.42 -31.73
CA HIS A 10 -20.97 -2.47 -30.63
C HIS A 10 -20.70 -3.10 -29.25
N LEU A 11 -21.09 -4.36 -29.04
CA LEU A 11 -20.84 -5.08 -27.78
C LEU A 11 -19.37 -5.47 -27.60
N LYS A 12 -18.66 -5.80 -28.68
CA LYS A 12 -17.22 -6.14 -28.64
C LYS A 12 -16.37 -4.92 -28.27
N HIS A 13 -16.75 -3.73 -28.74
CA HIS A 13 -16.09 -2.49 -28.34
C HIS A 13 -16.31 -2.19 -26.86
N GLY A 14 -17.52 -2.40 -26.33
CA GLY A 14 -17.81 -2.23 -24.90
C GLY A 14 -17.00 -3.17 -23.99
N LEU A 15 -16.85 -4.44 -24.39
CA LEU A 15 -16.04 -5.43 -23.66
C LEU A 15 -14.55 -5.10 -23.66
N ASN A 16 -13.99 -4.65 -24.80
CA ASN A 16 -12.59 -4.20 -24.87
C ASN A 16 -12.36 -2.92 -24.03
N MET A 17 -13.34 -2.00 -23.99
CA MET A 17 -13.28 -0.82 -23.13
C MET A 17 -13.27 -1.18 -21.65
N LEU A 18 -14.14 -2.09 -21.21
CA LEU A 18 -14.16 -2.56 -19.82
C LEU A 18 -12.88 -3.32 -19.44
N GLN A 19 -12.31 -4.09 -20.36
CA GLN A 19 -11.04 -4.79 -20.13
C GLN A 19 -9.85 -3.81 -20.06
N SER A 20 -9.90 -2.68 -20.78
CA SER A 20 -8.93 -1.58 -20.62
C SER A 20 -9.10 -0.79 -19.32
N MET A 21 -10.34 -0.66 -18.82
CA MET A 21 -10.62 -0.01 -17.53
C MET A 21 -10.23 -0.88 -16.34
N GLN A 22 -10.33 -2.22 -16.44
CA GLN A 22 -9.80 -3.14 -15.41
C GLN A 22 -8.27 -3.24 -15.43
N ASN A 23 -7.62 -3.02 -16.58
CA ASN A 23 -6.14 -2.93 -16.67
C ASN A 23 -5.58 -1.54 -16.31
N GLY A 24 -6.45 -0.54 -16.12
CA GLY A 24 -6.10 0.83 -15.70
C GLY A 24 -5.73 0.96 -14.23
N ASN A 25 -5.86 -0.11 -13.43
CA ASN A 25 -5.37 -0.16 -12.05
C ASN A 25 -4.03 -0.92 -11.93
N LYS A 26 -3.22 -0.91 -13.00
CA LYS A 26 -1.76 -1.02 -12.85
C LYS A 26 -1.28 0.25 -12.16
N SER A 27 -1.45 0.27 -10.83
CA SER A 27 -0.83 1.21 -9.92
C SER A 27 0.58 1.52 -10.43
N SER A 28 0.82 2.81 -10.63
CA SER A 28 2.01 3.43 -11.19
C SER A 28 3.27 2.59 -10.97
N LYS A 29 3.77 1.98 -12.05
CA LYS A 29 5.12 1.42 -12.16
C LYS A 29 6.16 2.54 -12.25
N ASN A 30 6.13 3.46 -11.30
CA ASN A 30 7.27 4.33 -11.05
C ASN A 30 7.95 3.68 -9.85
N SER A 31 8.93 2.81 -10.13
CA SER A 31 9.80 2.31 -9.08
C SER A 31 10.38 3.55 -8.38
N LEU A 32 10.11 3.74 -7.09
CA LEU A 32 10.72 4.83 -6.31
C LEU A 32 12.26 4.82 -6.43
N LYS A 33 12.83 3.68 -6.82
CA LYS A 33 14.25 3.50 -7.13
C LYS A 33 14.73 4.27 -8.38
N ASP A 34 13.82 4.66 -9.27
CA ASP A 34 14.14 5.41 -10.50
C ASP A 34 14.06 6.93 -10.29
N VAL A 35 13.73 7.39 -9.08
CA VAL A 35 13.75 8.83 -8.76
C VAL A 35 15.20 9.32 -8.82
N VAL A 36 15.49 10.12 -9.84
CA VAL A 36 16.78 10.80 -9.98
C VAL A 36 16.82 11.93 -8.95
N THR A 37 17.63 11.75 -7.91
CA THR A 37 17.92 12.75 -6.90
C THR A 37 19.43 12.97 -6.83
N GLU A 38 19.83 14.24 -6.73
CA GLU A 38 21.23 14.63 -6.56
C GLU A 38 21.69 14.50 -5.11
N ASN A 39 20.74 14.36 -4.17
CA ASN A 39 21.01 14.25 -2.75
C ASN A 39 21.38 12.80 -2.39
N GLU A 40 22.65 12.60 -2.00
CA GLU A 40 23.16 11.29 -1.55
C GLU A 40 22.36 10.69 -0.40
N PHE A 41 21.78 11.51 0.48
CA PHE A 41 20.92 11.02 1.56
C PHE A 41 19.61 10.44 1.03
N GLU A 42 18.97 11.12 0.08
CA GLU A 42 17.74 10.63 -0.53
C GLU A 42 18.01 9.34 -1.31
N LYS A 43 19.11 9.24 -2.05
CA LYS A 43 19.51 7.98 -2.71
C LYS A 43 19.62 6.81 -1.71
N ARG A 44 20.20 7.06 -0.53
CA ARG A 44 20.30 6.04 0.53
C ARG A 44 18.94 5.65 1.08
N LEU A 45 18.07 6.62 1.35
CA LEU A 45 16.70 6.33 1.80
C LEU A 45 15.89 5.55 0.76
N LEU A 46 16.04 5.88 -0.53
CA LEU A 46 15.38 5.18 -1.63
C LEU A 46 15.84 3.71 -1.72
N ALA A 47 17.08 3.41 -1.34
CA ALA A 47 17.58 2.04 -1.28
C ALA A 47 16.91 1.21 -0.16
N ASP A 48 16.45 1.85 0.92
CA ASP A 48 15.75 1.20 2.04
C ASP A 48 14.24 1.02 1.80
N VAL A 49 13.73 1.48 0.65
CA VAL A 49 12.32 1.31 0.25
C VAL A 49 12.08 -0.08 -0.33
N ILE A 50 11.19 -0.83 0.32
CA ILE A 50 10.73 -2.14 -0.11
C ILE A 50 9.35 -2.00 -0.76
N PRO A 51 9.19 -2.32 -2.05
CA PRO A 51 7.89 -2.27 -2.71
C PRO A 51 6.96 -3.37 -2.18
N PRO A 52 5.63 -3.20 -2.26
CA PRO A 52 4.66 -4.10 -1.64
C PRO A 52 4.79 -5.57 -2.09
N ASN A 53 5.18 -5.81 -3.34
CA ASN A 53 5.36 -7.16 -3.88
C ASN A 53 6.57 -7.90 -3.28
N ASP A 54 7.52 -7.17 -2.71
CA ASP A 54 8.79 -7.72 -2.20
C ASP A 54 8.80 -7.85 -0.66
N ILE A 55 7.73 -7.43 0.04
CA ILE A 55 7.68 -7.47 1.51
C ILE A 55 7.58 -8.92 2.03
N GLY A 56 6.73 -9.74 1.38
CA GLY A 56 6.64 -11.19 1.63
C GLY A 56 6.11 -11.61 3.01
N VAL A 57 5.38 -10.74 3.73
CA VAL A 57 4.80 -11.04 5.05
C VAL A 57 3.32 -10.68 5.08
N THR A 58 2.49 -11.55 5.61
CA THR A 58 1.05 -11.38 5.78
C THR A 58 0.62 -11.49 7.24
N PHE A 59 -0.65 -11.18 7.54
CA PHE A 59 -1.18 -11.34 8.90
C PHE A 59 -1.27 -12.81 9.35
N ASP A 60 -1.34 -13.74 8.39
CA ASP A 60 -1.43 -15.19 8.65
C ASP A 60 -0.08 -15.75 9.13
N ASP A 61 1.02 -15.08 8.78
CA ASP A 61 2.36 -15.43 9.25
C ASP A 61 2.57 -15.03 10.73
N ILE A 62 1.66 -14.23 11.31
CA ILE A 62 1.77 -13.70 12.68
C ILE A 62 0.76 -14.42 13.57
N GLY A 63 1.27 -15.28 14.46
CA GLY A 63 0.44 -15.91 15.48
C GLY A 63 -0.03 -14.92 16.56
N ALA A 64 -1.25 -15.11 17.05
CA ALA A 64 -1.89 -14.29 18.10
C ALA A 64 -1.96 -12.79 17.75
N LEU A 65 -2.16 -11.95 18.78
CA LEU A 65 -2.28 -10.48 18.68
C LEU A 65 -3.54 -9.97 17.98
N GLU A 66 -4.65 -10.69 18.06
CA GLU A 66 -5.85 -10.35 17.25
C GLU A 66 -6.41 -8.97 17.58
N ASN A 67 -6.43 -8.60 18.86
CA ASN A 67 -6.81 -7.25 19.28
C ASN A 67 -5.93 -6.17 18.63
N VAL A 68 -4.63 -6.43 18.47
CA VAL A 68 -3.69 -5.48 17.85
C VAL A 68 -3.90 -5.45 16.35
N LYS A 69 -4.11 -6.60 15.70
CA LYS A 69 -4.43 -6.67 14.27
C LYS A 69 -5.70 -5.91 13.95
N ASP A 70 -6.74 -6.06 14.76
CA ASP A 70 -8.01 -5.35 14.59
C ASP A 70 -7.86 -3.85 14.82
N THR A 71 -7.12 -3.46 15.85
CA THR A 71 -6.77 -2.04 16.08
C THR A 71 -6.04 -1.45 14.87
N LEU A 72 -5.09 -2.17 14.27
CA LEU A 72 -4.35 -1.69 13.09
C LEU A 72 -5.23 -1.63 11.84
N LYS A 73 -6.19 -2.56 11.67
CA LYS A 73 -7.18 -2.48 10.58
C LYS A 73 -7.99 -1.20 10.70
N GLU A 74 -8.46 -0.85 11.89
CA GLU A 74 -9.26 0.35 12.11
C GLU A 74 -8.44 1.65 11.98
N LEU A 75 -7.23 1.70 12.55
CA LEU A 75 -6.45 2.94 12.60
C LEU A 75 -5.65 3.21 11.32
N VAL A 76 -5.31 2.17 10.56
CA VAL A 76 -4.47 2.28 9.36
C VAL A 76 -5.25 1.91 8.11
N MET A 77 -5.82 0.70 8.06
CA MET A 77 -6.40 0.20 6.82
C MET A 77 -7.68 0.93 6.46
N LEU A 78 -8.56 1.17 7.42
CA LEU A 78 -9.85 1.82 7.18
C LEU A 78 -9.70 3.26 6.64
N PRO A 79 -8.85 4.15 7.21
CA PRO A 79 -8.60 5.47 6.63
C PRO A 79 -8.01 5.42 5.22
N LEU A 80 -7.14 4.45 4.92
CA LEU A 80 -6.55 4.31 3.59
C LEU A 80 -7.54 3.77 2.55
N GLN A 81 -8.44 2.87 2.96
CA GLN A 81 -9.43 2.26 2.08
C GLN A 81 -10.68 3.11 1.87
N ARG A 82 -11.07 3.90 2.88
CA ARG A 82 -12.27 4.75 2.89
C ARG A 82 -11.98 6.18 3.35
N PRO A 83 -11.13 6.93 2.62
CA PRO A 83 -10.76 8.29 3.01
C PRO A 83 -11.97 9.24 3.09
N GLU A 84 -13.04 8.98 2.34
CA GLU A 84 -14.27 9.78 2.34
C GLU A 84 -14.94 9.87 3.72
N LEU A 85 -14.83 8.82 4.55
CA LEU A 85 -15.38 8.81 5.90
C LEU A 85 -14.66 9.77 6.84
N PHE A 86 -13.39 10.06 6.56
CA PHE A 86 -12.51 10.90 7.38
C PHE A 86 -12.33 12.31 6.82
N CYS A 87 -12.53 12.50 5.51
CA CYS A 87 -12.43 13.81 4.86
C CYS A 87 -13.76 14.59 4.87
N LYS A 88 -14.91 13.91 4.86
CA LYS A 88 -16.25 14.53 4.77
C LYS A 88 -17.13 14.31 6.00
N GLY A 89 -16.84 13.28 6.80
CA GLY A 89 -17.58 12.96 8.01
C GLY A 89 -17.14 13.80 9.22
N GLN A 90 -18.01 13.90 10.23
CA GLN A 90 -17.69 14.43 11.56
C GLN A 90 -16.77 13.48 12.38
N LEU A 91 -16.21 12.44 11.75
CA LEU A 91 -15.33 11.48 12.41
C LEU A 91 -13.98 12.13 12.78
N THR A 92 -13.34 11.54 13.78
CA THR A 92 -12.01 11.93 14.23
C THR A 92 -10.98 11.85 13.11
N LYS A 93 -10.00 12.76 13.12
CA LYS A 93 -8.92 12.79 12.13
C LYS A 93 -8.16 11.46 12.11
N PRO A 94 -7.69 10.99 10.93
CA PRO A 94 -6.88 9.78 10.83
C PRO A 94 -5.67 9.82 11.78
N CYS A 95 -5.33 8.68 12.36
CA CYS A 95 -4.13 8.55 13.19
C CYS A 95 -2.88 8.90 12.36
N LYS A 96 -2.09 9.87 12.83
CA LYS A 96 -0.88 10.31 12.13
C LYS A 96 0.31 9.36 12.30
N GLY A 97 0.31 8.55 13.37
CA GLY A 97 1.39 7.62 13.68
C GLY A 97 0.97 6.65 14.78
N ILE A 98 1.60 5.48 14.77
CA ILE A 98 1.36 4.40 15.73
C ILE A 98 2.70 3.97 16.30
N LEU A 99 2.77 3.80 17.62
CA LEU A 99 3.94 3.28 18.31
C LEU A 99 3.66 1.85 18.78
N LEU A 100 4.41 0.88 18.25
CA LEU A 100 4.40 -0.50 18.71
C LEU A 100 5.54 -0.72 19.70
N PHE A 101 5.22 -1.11 20.94
CA PHE A 101 6.21 -1.36 22.00
C PHE A 101 6.02 -2.76 22.63
N GLY A 102 7.08 -3.28 23.24
CA GLY A 102 7.09 -4.61 23.89
C GLY A 102 8.46 -5.28 23.80
N SER A 103 8.63 -6.44 24.45
CA SER A 103 9.88 -7.21 24.47
C SER A 103 10.41 -7.54 23.06
N PRO A 104 11.73 -7.69 22.87
CA PRO A 104 12.28 -8.09 21.57
C PRO A 104 11.71 -9.44 21.13
N GLY A 105 11.53 -9.63 19.81
CA GLY A 105 11.02 -10.89 19.26
C GLY A 105 9.49 -11.03 19.20
N THR A 106 8.69 -10.07 19.71
CA THR A 106 7.21 -10.14 19.68
C THR A 106 6.57 -9.79 18.33
N GLY A 107 7.33 -9.82 17.23
CA GLY A 107 6.76 -9.63 15.89
C GLY A 107 6.37 -8.20 15.51
N LYS A 108 6.75 -7.16 16.27
CA LYS A 108 6.40 -5.74 15.96
C LYS A 108 6.72 -5.32 14.52
N THR A 109 7.95 -5.59 14.05
CA THR A 109 8.37 -5.27 12.69
C THR A 109 7.64 -6.12 11.65
N MET A 110 7.37 -7.38 11.98
CA MET A 110 6.63 -8.30 11.12
C MET A 110 5.18 -7.85 10.95
N LEU A 111 4.57 -7.34 12.02
CA LEU A 111 3.24 -6.73 12.00
C LEU A 111 3.16 -5.49 11.13
N ALA A 112 4.16 -4.60 11.22
CA ALA A 112 4.25 -3.44 10.34
C ALA A 112 4.38 -3.85 8.85
N LYS A 113 5.17 -4.88 8.56
CA LYS A 113 5.29 -5.46 7.21
C LYS A 113 3.97 -6.06 6.73
N ALA A 114 3.28 -6.85 7.56
CA ALA A 114 1.97 -7.43 7.23
C ALA A 114 0.92 -6.37 6.90
N VAL A 115 0.88 -5.26 7.66
CA VAL A 115 0.01 -4.12 7.36
C VAL A 115 0.34 -3.55 5.98
N ALA A 116 1.62 -3.27 5.72
CA ALA A 116 2.07 -2.70 4.44
C ALA A 116 1.71 -3.60 3.25
N THR A 117 1.93 -4.91 3.37
CA THR A 117 1.48 -5.91 2.36
C THR A 117 -0.02 -5.84 2.14
N LYS A 118 -0.81 -5.78 3.23
CA LYS A 118 -2.28 -5.81 3.15
C LYS A 118 -2.88 -4.57 2.48
N VAL A 119 -2.28 -3.40 2.67
CA VAL A 119 -2.72 -2.13 2.04
C VAL A 119 -2.02 -1.84 0.71
N GLY A 120 -1.04 -2.66 0.30
CA GLY A 120 -0.25 -2.43 -0.91
C GLY A 120 0.66 -1.20 -0.82
N ALA A 121 1.13 -0.86 0.38
CA ALA A 121 2.01 0.29 0.62
C ALA A 121 3.49 -0.10 0.57
N ASN A 122 4.34 0.86 0.22
CA ASN A 122 5.79 0.69 0.34
C ASN A 122 6.19 0.63 1.82
N PHE A 123 7.13 -0.24 2.15
CA PHE A 123 7.69 -0.35 3.49
C PHE A 123 9.09 0.26 3.52
N ILE A 124 9.35 1.16 4.47
CA ILE A 124 10.66 1.81 4.62
C ILE A 124 11.23 1.44 5.99
N ASN A 125 12.40 0.82 6.01
CA ASN A 125 13.07 0.44 7.24
C ASN A 125 14.17 1.44 7.60
N ILE A 126 13.84 2.46 8.40
CA ILE A 126 14.82 3.48 8.80
C ILE A 126 15.40 3.15 10.18
N SER A 127 16.72 3.01 10.25
CA SER A 127 17.44 2.88 11.51
C SER A 127 17.86 4.25 12.05
N MET A 128 18.01 4.40 13.37
CA MET A 128 18.48 5.67 13.96
C MET A 128 19.87 6.05 13.43
N SER A 129 20.75 5.07 13.21
CA SER A 129 22.07 5.28 12.60
C SER A 129 21.99 5.88 11.19
N SER A 130 20.93 5.61 10.42
CA SER A 130 20.73 6.20 9.10
C SER A 130 20.41 7.71 9.20
N ILE A 131 19.74 8.14 10.27
CA ILE A 131 19.30 9.53 10.47
C ILE A 131 20.43 10.39 11.07
N THR A 132 21.24 9.85 11.97
CA THR A 132 22.33 10.60 12.61
C THR A 132 23.45 11.02 11.66
N LEU A 133 23.53 10.41 10.46
CA LEU A 133 24.51 10.76 9.42
C LEU A 133 24.14 12.02 8.62
N VAL A 134 22.97 12.61 8.90
CA VAL A 134 22.44 13.80 8.19
C VAL A 134 22.91 15.10 8.82
N TRP A 135 23.54 15.04 9.99
CA TRP A 135 24.03 16.19 10.77
C TRP A 135 25.55 16.15 10.95
#